data_AF-A0A2V7YZ17-F1
#
_entry.id   AF-A0A2V7YZ17-F1
#
_cell.length_a   1.000
_cell.length_b   1.000
_cell.length_c   1.000
_cell.angle_alpha   90.00
_cell.angle_beta   90.00
_cell.angle_gamma   90.00
#
_symmetry.space_group_name_H-M   'P 1'
#
loop_
_entity.id
_entity.type
_entity.pdbx_description
1 polymer ?
#
loop_
_entity_poly.entity_id
_entity_poly.type
_entity_poly.pdbx_seq_one_letter_code
_entity_poly.pdbx_strand_id
1 'polypeptide(L)'
;MATFTLAKLISDWELLNAALQPHLTDMPYLKDKATELEGLIAEAKGMDTKQQDLRGSLQETVRQRKDLEKRGKDLHLHLAAVLRGTLGFDNQTLLGFGVKPRRPRKKKAPADTPAPAPAGPPPTQQK
;
A
#
# COMPACT_ATOMS: atom_id res chain seq x y z
N MET A 1 15.22 12.49 -18.58
CA MET A 1 15.62 11.17 -19.12
C MET A 1 14.35 10.48 -19.61
N ALA A 2 14.14 10.35 -20.91
CA ALA A 2 13.02 9.56 -21.41
C ALA A 2 13.30 8.08 -21.11
N THR A 3 12.58 7.49 -20.17
CA THR A 3 12.65 6.06 -19.89
C THR A 3 11.95 5.31 -21.02
N PHE A 4 12.73 4.74 -21.94
CA PHE A 4 12.19 3.82 -22.94
C PHE A 4 11.54 2.63 -22.20
N THR A 5 10.28 2.35 -22.53
CA THR A 5 9.57 1.19 -21.97
C THR A 5 9.95 -0.07 -22.75
N LEU A 6 9.94 -1.22 -22.07
CA LEU A 6 10.19 -2.51 -22.73
C LEU A 6 9.20 -2.74 -23.89
N ALA A 7 7.93 -2.37 -23.71
CA ALA A 7 6.92 -2.43 -24.75
C ALA A 7 7.31 -1.64 -26.01
N LYS A 8 7.85 -0.42 -25.85
CA LYS A 8 8.32 0.37 -26.98
C LYS A 8 9.50 -0.27 -27.68
N LEU A 9 10.46 -0.82 -26.92
CA LEU A 9 11.60 -1.54 -27.50
C LEU A 9 11.17 -2.78 -28.29
N ILE A 10 10.22 -3.56 -27.75
CA ILE A 10 9.64 -4.72 -28.45
C ILE A 10 9.02 -4.28 -29.77
N SER A 11 8.19 -3.23 -29.78
CA SER A 11 7.57 -2.73 -31.01
C SER A 11 8.59 -2.24 -32.04
N ASP A 12 9.65 -1.56 -31.59
CA ASP A 12 10.73 -1.10 -32.48
C ASP A 12 11.50 -2.30 -33.08
N TRP A 13 11.73 -3.38 -32.30
CA TRP A 13 12.37 -4.61 -32.78
C TRP A 13 11.49 -5.43 -33.72
N GLU A 14 10.19 -5.53 -33.44
CA GLU A 14 9.22 -6.19 -34.32
C GLU A 14 9.14 -5.52 -35.68
N LEU A 15 9.11 -4.18 -35.70
CA LEU A 15 9.12 -3.41 -36.93
C LEU A 15 10.38 -3.67 -37.74
N LEU A 16 11.55 -3.67 -37.08
CA LEU A 16 12.82 -3.98 -37.73
C LEU A 16 12.83 -5.40 -38.30
N ASN A 17 12.41 -6.40 -37.51
CA ASN A 17 12.40 -7.80 -37.95
C ASN A 17 11.44 -7.99 -39.14
N ALA A 18 10.23 -7.43 -39.07
CA ALA A 18 9.24 -7.49 -40.15
C ALA A 18 9.74 -6.84 -41.45
N ALA A 19 10.41 -5.68 -41.34
CA ALA A 19 11.01 -5.02 -42.49
C ALA A 19 12.21 -5.81 -43.06
N LEU A 20 12.95 -6.53 -42.22
CA LEU A 20 14.13 -7.29 -42.63
C LEU A 20 13.78 -8.59 -43.36
N GLN A 21 12.70 -9.29 -42.98
CA GLN A 21 12.27 -10.57 -43.57
C GLN A 21 12.30 -10.63 -45.11
N PRO A 22 11.69 -9.68 -45.86
CA PRO A 22 11.72 -9.73 -47.34
C PRO A 22 13.12 -9.56 -47.93
N HIS A 23 14.04 -8.90 -47.22
CA HIS A 23 15.42 -8.64 -47.67
C HIS A 23 16.41 -9.76 -47.30
N LEU A 24 16.01 -10.75 -46.50
CA LEU A 24 16.87 -11.87 -46.10
C LEU A 24 17.25 -12.81 -47.26
N THR A 25 16.48 -12.79 -48.36
CA THR A 25 16.83 -13.50 -49.58
C THR A 25 18.08 -12.90 -50.24
N ASP A 26 18.18 -11.58 -50.25
CA ASP A 26 19.30 -10.83 -50.83
C ASP A 26 20.49 -10.72 -49.86
N MET A 27 20.24 -10.81 -48.55
CA MET A 27 21.23 -10.68 -47.49
C MET A 27 21.27 -11.92 -46.58
N PRO A 28 21.68 -13.10 -47.08
CA PRO A 28 21.63 -14.34 -46.32
C PRO A 28 22.50 -14.35 -45.06
N TYR A 29 23.56 -13.53 -45.02
CA TYR A 29 24.42 -13.36 -43.83
C TYR A 29 23.72 -12.70 -42.63
N LEU A 30 22.53 -12.11 -42.84
CA LEU A 30 21.71 -11.54 -41.77
C LEU A 30 20.70 -12.53 -41.19
N LYS A 31 20.53 -13.73 -41.77
CA LYS A 31 19.54 -14.71 -41.30
C LYS A 31 19.75 -15.12 -39.84
N ASP A 32 21.00 -15.36 -39.45
CA ASP A 32 21.34 -15.73 -38.07
C ASP A 32 20.95 -14.61 -37.10
N LYS A 33 21.21 -13.34 -37.48
CA LYS A 33 20.87 -12.17 -36.66
C LYS A 33 19.37 -11.90 -36.62
N ALA A 34 18.65 -12.14 -37.70
CA ALA A 34 17.19 -12.04 -37.72
C ALA A 34 16.55 -13.09 -36.81
N THR A 35 17.08 -14.31 -36.82
CA THR A 35 16.65 -15.39 -35.93
C THR A 35 16.95 -15.06 -34.47
N GLU A 36 18.13 -14.51 -34.18
CA GLU A 36 18.50 -14.04 -32.84
C GLU A 36 17.56 -12.93 -32.35
N LEU A 37 17.24 -11.95 -33.21
CA LEU A 37 16.32 -10.86 -32.88
C LEU A 37 14.90 -11.38 -32.62
N GLU A 38 14.42 -12.34 -33.41
CA GLU A 38 13.12 -12.99 -33.20
C GLU A 38 13.05 -13.71 -31.85
N GLY A 39 14.12 -14.41 -31.47
CA GLY A 39 14.26 -15.03 -30.14
C GLY A 39 14.16 -14.00 -29.01
N LEU A 40 14.90 -12.89 -29.12
CA LEU A 40 14.86 -11.80 -28.13
C LEU A 40 13.47 -11.16 -28.01
N ILE A 41 12.75 -10.99 -29.13
CA ILE A 41 11.37 -10.48 -29.11
C ILE A 41 10.46 -11.44 -28.34
N ALA A 42 10.57 -12.75 -28.58
CA ALA A 42 9.78 -13.75 -27.88
C ALA A 42 10.06 -13.78 -26.38
N GLU A 43 11.34 -13.75 -25.98
CA GLU A 43 11.76 -13.69 -24.59
C GLU A 43 11.25 -12.42 -23.88
N ALA A 44 11.40 -11.26 -24.53
CA ALA A 44 10.98 -9.98 -23.97
C ALA A 44 9.46 -9.94 -23.69
N LYS A 45 8.64 -10.47 -24.61
CA LYS A 45 7.19 -10.61 -24.41
C LYS A 45 6.85 -11.58 -23.27
N GLY A 46 7.59 -12.69 -23.18
CA GLY A 46 7.44 -13.64 -22.08
C GLY A 46 7.74 -13.01 -20.73
N MET A 47 8.79 -12.17 -20.65
CA MET A 47 9.13 -11.43 -19.44
C MET A 47 8.08 -10.37 -19.08
N ASP A 48 7.53 -9.64 -20.06
CA ASP A 48 6.48 -8.66 -19.78
C ASP A 48 5.21 -9.33 -19.21
N THR A 49 4.80 -10.44 -19.81
CA THR A 49 3.67 -11.26 -19.32
C THR A 49 3.93 -11.74 -17.90
N LYS A 50 5.11 -12.33 -17.65
CA LYS A 50 5.50 -12.80 -16.32
C LYS A 50 5.53 -11.67 -15.28
N GLN A 51 5.95 -10.47 -15.66
CA GLN A 51 5.93 -9.30 -14.79
C GLN A 51 4.50 -8.90 -14.41
N GLN A 52 3.57 -8.94 -15.37
CA GLN A 52 2.15 -8.65 -15.12
C GLN A 52 1.53 -9.69 -14.16
N ASP A 53 1.82 -10.98 -14.38
CA ASP A 53 1.36 -12.06 -13.51
C ASP A 53 1.89 -11.93 -12.08
N LEU A 54 3.19 -11.64 -11.92
CA LEU A 54 3.79 -11.43 -10.60
C LEU A 54 3.22 -10.20 -9.89
N ARG A 55 2.88 -9.14 -10.62
CA ARG A 55 2.18 -7.98 -10.05
C ARG A 55 0.79 -8.37 -9.55
N GLY A 56 0.04 -9.18 -10.31
CA GLY A 56 -1.25 -9.71 -9.88
C GLY A 56 -1.11 -10.55 -8.61
N SER A 57 -0.16 -11.48 -8.58
CA SER A 57 0.14 -12.32 -7.41
C SER A 57 0.53 -11.50 -6.18
N LEU A 58 1.34 -10.46 -6.36
CA LEU A 58 1.70 -9.54 -5.28
C LEU A 58 0.46 -8.82 -4.72
N GLN A 59 -0.41 -8.29 -5.58
CA GLN A 59 -1.62 -7.61 -5.14
C GLN A 59 -2.53 -8.53 -4.33
N GLU A 60 -2.73 -9.77 -4.80
CA GLU A 60 -3.52 -10.77 -4.11
C GLU A 60 -2.90 -11.15 -2.76
N THR A 61 -1.59 -11.39 -2.72
CA THR A 61 -0.85 -11.67 -1.48
C THR A 61 -1.00 -10.53 -0.46
N VAL A 62 -0.90 -9.28 -0.92
CA VAL A 62 -1.08 -8.09 -0.06
C VAL A 62 -2.51 -8.01 0.46
N ARG A 63 -3.51 -8.33 -0.36
CA ARG A 63 -4.92 -8.39 0.06
C ARG A 63 -5.13 -9.44 1.15
N GLN A 64 -4.66 -10.67 0.93
CA GLN A 64 -4.76 -11.76 1.89
C GLN A 64 -4.09 -11.42 3.22
N ARG A 65 -2.90 -10.80 3.16
CA ARG A 65 -2.21 -10.32 4.36
C ARG A 65 -3.05 -9.30 5.14
N LYS A 66 -3.64 -8.31 4.48
CA LYS A 66 -4.49 -7.30 5.13
C LYS A 66 -5.72 -7.93 5.78
N ASP A 67 -6.35 -8.87 5.10
CA ASP A 67 -7.51 -9.59 5.63
C ASP A 67 -7.13 -10.42 6.87
N LEU A 68 -5.97 -11.08 6.84
CA LEU A 68 -5.43 -11.83 7.97
C LEU A 68 -5.12 -10.90 9.16
N GLU A 69 -4.47 -9.77 8.92
CA GLU A 69 -4.17 -8.77 9.96
C GLU A 69 -5.45 -8.24 10.62
N LYS A 70 -6.50 -7.98 9.83
CA LYS A 70 -7.80 -7.54 10.35
C LYS A 70 -8.43 -8.62 11.22
N ARG A 71 -8.56 -9.85 10.71
CA ARG A 71 -9.14 -10.98 11.46
C ARG A 71 -8.37 -11.26 12.74
N GLY A 72 -7.04 -11.21 12.69
CA GLY A 72 -6.19 -11.38 13.87
C GLY A 72 -6.41 -10.30 14.93
N LYS A 73 -6.51 -9.02 14.52
CA LYS A 73 -6.81 -7.91 15.43
C LYS A 73 -8.20 -8.04 16.05
N ASP A 74 -9.21 -8.37 15.26
CA ASP A 74 -10.58 -8.53 15.73
C ASP A 74 -10.69 -9.68 16.74
N LEU A 75 -10.07 -10.83 16.43
CA LEU A 75 -10.02 -11.98 17.33
C LEU A 75 -9.26 -11.66 18.62
N HIS A 76 -8.12 -10.99 18.51
CA HIS A 76 -7.34 -10.57 19.67
C HIS A 76 -8.15 -9.62 20.57
N LEU A 77 -8.84 -8.63 20.00
CA LEU A 77 -9.70 -7.71 20.76
C LEU A 77 -10.84 -8.45 21.45
N HIS A 78 -11.47 -9.41 20.76
CA HIS A 78 -12.54 -10.22 21.32
C HIS A 78 -12.04 -11.07 22.50
N LEU A 79 -10.92 -11.79 22.33
CA LEU A 79 -10.30 -12.58 23.40
C LEU A 79 -9.88 -11.69 24.58
N ALA A 80 -9.30 -10.53 24.31
CA ALA A 80 -8.93 -9.57 25.34
C ALA A 80 -10.16 -9.05 26.12
N ALA A 81 -11.29 -8.86 25.45
CA ALA A 81 -12.54 -8.45 26.10
C ALA A 81 -13.11 -9.57 26.98
N VAL A 82 -13.11 -10.82 26.49
CA VAL A 82 -13.54 -11.99 27.27
C VAL A 82 -12.67 -12.17 28.51
N LEU A 83 -11.34 -12.11 28.38
CA LEU A 83 -10.41 -12.21 29.50
C LEU A 83 -10.62 -11.11 30.55
N ARG A 84 -10.89 -9.88 30.12
CA ARG A 84 -11.23 -8.77 31.05
C ARG A 84 -12.56 -9.02 31.76
N GLY A 85 -13.55 -9.57 31.08
CA GLY A 85 -14.84 -9.94 31.65
C GLY A 85 -14.74 -11.05 32.69
N THR A 86 -13.87 -12.05 32.46
CA THR A 86 -13.71 -13.21 33.36
C THR A 86 -12.78 -12.93 34.54
N LEU A 87 -11.65 -12.25 34.32
CA LEU A 87 -10.63 -12.01 35.35
C LEU A 87 -10.81 -10.67 36.09
N GLY A 88 -11.66 -9.78 35.58
CA GLY A 88 -11.84 -8.42 36.08
C GLY A 88 -10.96 -7.40 35.35
N PHE A 89 -11.52 -6.22 35.08
CA PHE A 89 -10.91 -5.20 34.22
C PHE A 89 -9.59 -4.61 34.74
N ASP A 90 -9.37 -4.68 36.06
CA ASP A 90 -8.24 -4.06 36.75
C ASP A 90 -7.21 -5.11 37.22
N ASN A 91 -7.45 -6.39 36.88
CA ASN A 91 -6.63 -7.49 37.35
C ASN A 91 -5.27 -7.52 36.63
N GLN A 92 -4.17 -7.53 37.40
CA GLN A 92 -2.81 -7.55 36.87
C GLN A 92 -2.46 -8.86 36.14
N THR A 93 -3.19 -9.95 36.38
CA THR A 93 -3.03 -11.21 35.64
C THR A 93 -3.26 -11.06 34.14
N LEU A 94 -4.01 -10.03 33.71
CA LEU A 94 -4.20 -9.70 32.28
C LEU A 94 -2.87 -9.35 31.57
N LEU A 95 -1.88 -8.81 32.29
CA LEU A 95 -0.56 -8.49 31.73
C LEU A 95 0.17 -9.75 31.24
N GLY A 96 -0.03 -10.90 31.89
CA GLY A 96 0.54 -12.18 31.49
C GLY A 96 0.01 -12.67 30.13
N PHE A 97 -1.17 -12.21 29.71
CA PHE A 97 -1.77 -12.52 28.41
C PHE A 97 -1.52 -11.43 27.36
N GLY A 98 -0.66 -10.44 27.66
CA GLY A 98 -0.45 -9.27 26.79
C GLY A 98 -1.63 -8.30 26.74
N VAL A 99 -2.66 -8.49 27.57
CA VAL A 99 -3.85 -7.65 27.63
C VAL A 99 -3.65 -6.57 28.69
N LYS A 100 -3.60 -5.30 28.29
CA LYS A 100 -3.37 -4.20 29.25
C LYS A 100 -4.60 -3.95 30.13
N PRO A 101 -4.52 -4.08 31.48
CA PRO A 101 -5.64 -3.78 32.38
C PRO A 101 -6.18 -2.36 32.18
N ARG A 102 -7.47 -2.16 32.41
CA ARG A 102 -8.09 -0.84 32.27
C ARG A 102 -7.62 0.02 33.45
N ARG A 103 -6.79 1.02 33.19
CA ARG A 103 -6.43 2.00 34.23
C ARG A 103 -7.58 3.00 34.40
N PRO A 104 -7.99 3.33 35.64
CA PRO A 104 -8.96 4.39 35.86
C PRO A 104 -8.42 5.70 35.28
N ARG A 105 -9.23 6.34 34.43
CA ARG A 105 -8.90 7.64 33.84
C ARG A 105 -8.99 8.66 34.97
N LYS A 106 -7.86 9.23 35.43
CA LYS A 106 -7.88 10.38 36.35
C LYS A 106 -8.70 11.50 35.68
N LYS A 107 -9.84 11.88 36.27
CA LYS A 107 -10.54 13.11 35.86
C LYS A 107 -9.56 14.27 36.07
N LYS A 108 -9.24 15.02 35.01
CA LYS A 108 -8.60 16.33 35.20
C LYS A 108 -9.58 17.17 36.03
N ALA A 109 -9.08 17.75 37.11
CA ALA A 109 -9.83 18.75 37.87
C ALA A 109 -10.28 19.87 36.90
N PRO A 110 -11.49 20.42 37.04
CA PRO A 110 -11.91 21.57 36.25
C PRO A 110 -10.87 22.68 36.43
N ALA A 111 -10.34 23.20 35.33
CA ALA A 111 -9.55 24.42 35.37
C ALA A 111 -10.49 25.54 35.83
N ASP A 112 -10.09 26.26 36.88
CA ASP A 112 -10.73 27.50 37.31
C ASP A 112 -11.01 28.38 36.08
N THR A 113 -12.28 28.68 35.87
CA THR A 113 -12.70 29.62 34.84
C THR A 113 -12.31 31.03 35.31
N PRO A 114 -11.51 31.81 34.58
CA PRO A 114 -11.21 33.18 34.97
C PRO A 114 -12.50 34.02 34.94
N ALA A 115 -12.75 34.79 35.99
CA ALA A 115 -13.91 35.67 36.13
C ALA A 115 -14.03 36.67 34.95
N PRO A 116 -15.25 36.99 34.48
CA PRO A 116 -15.42 37.95 33.38
C PRO A 116 -15.05 39.37 33.82
N ALA A 117 -14.27 40.06 32.99
CA ALA A 117 -13.84 41.45 33.20
C ALA A 117 -15.01 42.45 33.23
N PRO A 118 -14.92 43.56 33.99
CA PRO A 118 -16.00 44.54 34.12
C PRO A 118 -16.22 45.31 32.82
N ALA A 119 -17.49 45.47 32.45
CA ALA A 119 -17.94 46.22 31.27
C ALA A 119 -17.53 47.70 31.34
N GLY A 120 -16.97 48.22 30.25
CA GLY A 120 -16.63 49.64 30.09
C GLY A 120 -17.86 50.56 30.09
N PRO A 121 -17.67 51.87 30.32
CA PRO A 121 -18.76 52.81 30.59
C PRO A 121 -19.58 53.14 29.32
N PRO A 122 -20.86 53.55 29.46
CA PRO A 122 -21.78 53.74 28.35
C PRO A 122 -21.48 55.01 27.55
N PRO A 123 -21.92 55.09 26.26
CA PRO A 123 -21.63 56.23 25.41
C PRO A 123 -22.51 57.44 25.79
N THR A 124 -21.86 58.58 25.99
CA THR A 124 -22.48 59.89 26.19
C THR A 124 -23.24 60.32 24.93
N GLN A 125 -24.57 60.43 25.02
CA GLN A 125 -25.38 61.12 24.01
C GLN A 125 -25.34 62.63 24.30
N GLN A 126 -24.78 63.42 23.38
CA GLN A 126 -24.90 64.88 23.37
C GLN A 126 -26.22 65.27 22.70
N LYS A 127 -26.88 66.28 23.28
CA LYS A 127 -28.10 66.93 22.81
C LYS A 127 -27.76 68.32 22.30
#